data_AF-A0A183Q6I2-F1
#
_entry.id   AF-A0A183Q6I2-F1
#
_cell.length_a   1.000
_cell.length_b   1.000
_cell.length_c   1.000
_cell.angle_alpha   90.00
_cell.angle_beta   90.00
_cell.angle_gamma   90.00
#
_symmetry.space_group_name_H-M   'P 1'
#
loop_
_entity.id
_entity.type
_entity.pdbx_description
1 polymer ?
#
loop_
_entity_poly.entity_id
_entity_poly.type
_entity_poly.pdbx_seq_one_letter_code
_entity_poly.pdbx_strand_id
1 'polypeptide(L)'
;MGVLEFQITDFGGGMALNMVEKTFRYNYTTAVHSANLHPTVLNFENNYSKIQSANHVTVNDRMTCEVEPVRNACLSIAGRGHGLPLSRLYARYLGGNLKLHSIEGVGTSVLIYLKRQSQDAYELIPLFNHTSKSFYENSIQ
;
A
#
# COMPACT_ATOMS: atom_id res chain seq x y z
N MET A 1 -25.42 -18.17 5.75
CA MET A 1 -24.32 -17.44 5.09
C MET A 1 -23.30 -17.06 6.13
N GLY A 2 -22.06 -17.52 6.02
CA GLY A 2 -20.99 -17.21 6.98
C GLY A 2 -19.94 -16.29 6.35
N VAL A 3 -19.35 -15.42 7.16
CA VAL A 3 -18.18 -14.61 6.79
C VAL A 3 -16.95 -15.25 7.44
N LEU A 4 -15.82 -15.24 6.73
CA LEU A 4 -14.51 -15.54 7.30
C LEU A 4 -13.85 -14.21 7.65
N GLU A 5 -13.55 -14.00 8.93
CA GLU A 5 -13.00 -12.76 9.46
C GLU A 5 -11.60 -12.99 10.04
N PHE A 6 -10.67 -12.10 9.67
CA PHE A 6 -9.35 -12.00 10.30
C PHE A 6 -9.20 -10.61 10.89
N GLN A 7 -8.80 -10.54 12.16
CA GLN A 7 -8.47 -9.29 12.83
C GLN A 7 -6.97 -9.28 13.18
N ILE A 8 -6.27 -8.24 12.73
CA ILE A 8 -4.88 -7.98 13.07
C ILE A 8 -4.86 -6.68 13.85
N THR A 9 -4.33 -6.70 15.06
CA THR A 9 -4.26 -5.51 15.93
C THR A 9 -2.83 -5.25 16.36
N ASP A 10 -2.42 -4.00 16.31
CA ASP A 10 -1.17 -3.51 16.87
C ASP A 10 -1.42 -2.50 18.00
N PHE A 11 -0.34 -2.15 18.70
CA PHE A 11 -0.28 -1.06 19.68
C PHE A 11 0.74 0.00 19.23
N GLY A 12 0.74 0.34 17.94
CA GLY A 12 1.71 1.25 17.32
C GLY A 12 1.42 2.74 17.50
N GLY A 13 0.54 3.13 18.43
CA GLY A 13 0.14 4.52 18.67
C GLY A 13 -0.98 5.03 17.74
N GLY A 14 -1.37 4.27 16.72
CA GLY A 14 -2.53 4.57 15.88
C GLY A 14 -2.43 5.82 15.01
N MET A 15 -3.56 6.26 14.46
CA MET A 15 -3.68 7.43 13.60
C MET A 15 -5.03 8.14 13.79
N ALA A 16 -5.06 9.45 13.56
CA ALA A 16 -6.28 10.24 13.58
C ALA A 16 -7.30 9.77 12.52
N LEU A 17 -8.60 9.93 12.81
CA LEU A 17 -9.68 9.43 11.96
C LEU A 17 -9.66 10.01 10.53
N ASN A 18 -9.29 11.28 10.38
CA ASN A 18 -9.14 11.94 9.08
C ASN A 18 -7.97 11.40 8.24
N MET A 19 -7.05 10.64 8.87
CA MET A 19 -5.91 10.04 8.22
C MET A 19 -6.23 8.64 7.70
N VAL A 20 -7.14 7.92 8.35
CA VAL A 20 -7.57 6.56 7.98
C VAL A 20 -7.99 6.47 6.52
N GLU A 21 -8.79 7.43 6.04
CA GLU A 21 -9.21 7.45 4.63
C GLU A 21 -8.05 7.75 3.67
N LYS A 22 -7.11 8.59 4.09
CA LYS A 22 -5.94 8.95 3.28
C LYS A 22 -4.99 7.76 3.11
N THR A 23 -4.90 6.87 4.09
CA THR A 23 -4.04 5.66 4.03
C THR A 23 -4.42 4.72 2.88
N PHE A 24 -5.66 4.80 2.39
CA PHE A 24 -6.10 4.04 1.21
C PHE A 24 -5.87 4.76 -0.13
N ARG A 25 -5.29 5.96 -0.15
CA ARG A 25 -4.91 6.64 -1.41
C ARG A 25 -3.62 6.02 -1.93
N TYR A 26 -3.54 5.80 -3.23
CA TYR A 26 -2.28 5.38 -3.85
C TYR A 26 -1.21 6.46 -3.66
N ASN A 27 0.04 6.02 -3.49
CA ASN A 27 1.22 6.86 -3.22
C ASN A 27 1.20 7.63 -1.89
N TYR A 28 0.18 7.44 -1.05
CA TYR A 28 0.18 8.04 0.27
C TYR A 28 1.09 7.24 1.21
N THR A 29 2.04 7.93 1.84
CA THR A 29 3.01 7.34 2.77
C THR A 29 3.47 8.39 3.77
N THR A 30 3.70 7.99 5.02
CA THR A 30 4.36 8.80 6.05
C THR A 30 5.84 8.44 6.20
N ALA A 31 6.28 7.32 5.61
CA ALA A 31 7.68 6.93 5.61
C ALA A 31 8.49 7.89 4.72
N VAL A 32 9.59 8.41 5.28
CA VAL A 32 10.52 9.27 4.56
C VAL A 32 11.24 8.45 3.50
N HIS A 33 11.11 8.85 2.23
CA HIS A 33 11.85 8.26 1.13
C HIS A 33 12.96 9.22 0.69
N SER A 34 14.20 8.74 0.66
CA SER A 34 15.38 9.55 0.30
C SER A 34 15.29 10.22 -1.07
N ALA A 35 14.38 9.80 -1.95
CA ALA A 35 14.17 10.38 -3.27
C ALA A 35 13.30 11.66 -3.29
N ASN A 36 12.63 12.03 -2.18
CA ASN A 36 11.80 13.25 -2.08
C ASN A 36 12.49 14.39 -1.31
N LEU A 37 13.77 14.24 -0.95
CA LEU A 37 14.56 15.34 -0.39
C LEU A 37 15.09 16.22 -1.53
N HIS A 38 14.50 17.41 -1.70
CA HIS A 38 15.17 18.51 -2.38
C HIS A 38 16.45 18.86 -1.59
N PRO A 39 17.63 19.01 -2.22
CA PRO A 39 18.93 19.02 -1.55
C PRO A 39 19.27 20.37 -0.87
N THR A 40 18.35 20.98 -0.11
CA THR A 40 18.58 22.34 0.43
C THR A 40 18.38 22.52 1.93
N VAL A 41 17.92 21.53 2.71
CA VAL A 41 17.71 21.75 4.17
C VAL A 41 18.36 20.71 5.07
N LEU A 42 19.33 19.94 4.58
CA LEU A 42 20.21 19.17 5.47
C LEU A 42 21.65 19.41 5.04
N ASN A 43 22.28 20.44 5.62
CA ASN A 43 23.73 20.55 5.74
C ASN A 43 24.26 19.44 6.67
N PHE A 44 24.02 18.18 6.28
CA PHE A 44 24.84 17.06 6.71
C PHE A 44 25.94 16.92 5.67
N GLU A 45 26.90 17.84 5.74
CA GLU A 45 28.25 17.53 5.29
C GLU A 45 28.70 16.30 6.10
N ASN A 46 28.69 15.14 5.47
CA ASN A 46 29.88 14.30 5.29
C ASN A 46 29.47 12.88 4.88
N ASN A 47 29.85 12.54 3.64
CA ASN A 47 30.11 11.18 3.15
C ASN A 47 28.92 10.22 2.96
N TYR A 48 27.92 10.62 2.17
CA TYR A 48 27.20 9.63 1.35
C TYR A 48 27.90 9.49 0.00
N SER A 49 28.67 8.43 -0.14
CA SER A 49 29.28 8.02 -1.40
C SER A 49 28.19 7.81 -2.45
N LYS A 50 28.09 8.76 -3.38
CA LYS A 50 27.77 8.62 -4.80
C LYS A 50 27.07 7.30 -5.16
N ILE A 51 25.75 7.22 -4.97
CA ILE A 51 24.97 6.18 -5.62
C ILE A 51 24.92 6.56 -7.10
N GLN A 52 25.74 5.87 -7.88
CA GLN A 52 25.70 5.91 -9.34
C GLN A 52 24.28 5.53 -9.77
N SER A 53 23.73 6.36 -10.66
CA SER A 53 22.48 6.10 -11.39
C SER A 53 22.41 4.62 -11.81
N ALA A 54 21.48 3.86 -11.22
CA ALA A 54 21.19 2.50 -11.65
C ALA A 54 20.36 2.53 -12.94
N ASN A 55 20.92 3.12 -13.99
CA ASN A 55 20.52 2.85 -15.36
C ASN A 55 21.20 1.53 -15.79
N HIS A 56 20.69 0.40 -15.31
CA HIS A 56 20.85 -0.86 -16.02
C HIS A 56 19.65 -1.76 -15.73
N VAL A 57 18.63 -1.62 -16.58
CA VAL A 57 17.56 -2.61 -16.70
C VAL A 57 18.19 -3.88 -17.26
N THR A 58 18.25 -4.93 -16.45
CA THR A 58 18.48 -6.29 -16.95
C THR A 58 17.22 -7.08 -16.64
N VAL A 59 16.41 -7.30 -17.67
CA VAL A 59 15.18 -8.09 -17.59
C VAL A 59 15.59 -9.55 -17.51
N ASN A 60 15.37 -10.18 -16.35
CA ASN A 60 15.53 -11.61 -16.18
C ASN A 60 14.18 -12.19 -15.71
N ASP A 61 13.57 -13.01 -16.56
CA ASP A 61 12.18 -13.47 -16.52
C ASP A 61 11.91 -14.61 -15.49
N ARG A 62 12.39 -14.46 -14.25
CA ARG A 62 12.16 -15.45 -13.17
C ARG A 62 11.87 -14.76 -11.83
N MET A 63 10.65 -14.95 -11.34
CA MET A 63 10.16 -14.47 -10.04
C MET A 63 10.79 -15.32 -8.91
N THR A 64 12.07 -15.15 -8.62
CA THR A 64 12.70 -15.64 -7.39
C THR A 64 13.49 -14.51 -6.73
N CYS A 65 13.17 -14.22 -5.47
CA CYS A 65 13.92 -13.27 -4.66
C CYS A 65 15.20 -13.95 -4.15
N GLU A 66 16.18 -14.14 -5.04
CA GLU A 66 17.53 -14.51 -4.63
C GLU A 66 18.24 -13.24 -4.14
N VAL A 67 18.19 -12.99 -2.83
CA VAL A 67 18.88 -11.85 -2.22
C VAL A 67 20.30 -12.27 -1.87
N GLU A 68 21.25 -11.98 -2.77
CA GLU A 68 22.67 -11.89 -2.39
C GLU A 68 22.84 -10.75 -1.37
N PRO A 69 23.49 -10.99 -0.22
CA PRO A 69 23.48 -10.05 0.89
C PRO A 69 24.43 -8.89 0.61
N VAL A 70 23.94 -7.86 -0.08
CA VAL A 70 24.61 -6.57 -0.15
C VAL A 70 24.44 -5.87 1.20
N ARG A 71 25.41 -6.18 2.05
CA ARG A 71 25.61 -5.96 3.48
C ARG A 71 25.10 -4.70 4.19
N ASN A 72 24.39 -3.71 3.63
CA ASN A 72 23.91 -2.56 4.43
C ASN A 72 22.75 -1.73 3.83
N ALA A 73 21.97 -2.24 2.87
CA ALA A 73 20.72 -1.59 2.51
C ALA A 73 19.59 -2.16 3.39
N CYS A 74 19.27 -1.47 4.50
CA CYS A 74 18.02 -1.72 5.20
C CYS A 74 16.88 -1.39 4.23
N LEU A 75 16.31 -2.42 3.58
CA LEU A 75 15.14 -2.26 2.73
C LEU A 75 13.98 -1.87 3.65
N SER A 76 13.61 -0.59 3.65
CA SER A 76 12.46 -0.10 4.41
C SER A 76 11.20 -0.87 4.00
N ILE A 77 10.53 -1.47 4.98
CA ILE A 77 9.26 -2.20 4.78
C ILE A 77 8.10 -1.27 4.35
N ALA A 78 8.28 0.05 4.48
CA ALA A 78 7.34 1.09 4.09
C ALA A 78 7.98 2.10 3.12
N GLY A 79 7.16 2.81 2.33
CA GLY A 79 7.66 3.92 1.50
C GLY A 79 6.96 4.12 0.16
N ARG A 80 6.39 3.06 -0.45
CA ARG A 80 5.71 3.22 -1.75
C ARG A 80 4.24 3.62 -1.64
N GLY A 81 3.58 3.37 -0.51
CA GLY A 81 2.17 3.77 -0.32
C GLY A 81 1.16 2.99 -1.17
N HIS A 82 1.47 1.76 -1.56
CA HIS A 82 0.53 0.90 -2.32
C HIS A 82 -0.04 -0.28 -1.52
N GLY A 83 0.57 -0.64 -0.39
CA GLY A 83 0.22 -1.86 0.35
C GLY A 83 -1.25 -1.92 0.74
N LEU A 84 -1.71 -0.95 1.53
CA LEU A 84 -3.09 -0.93 2.03
C LEU A 84 -4.17 -0.86 0.93
N PRO A 85 -4.10 0.05 -0.07
CA PRO A 85 -5.08 0.05 -1.16
C PRO A 85 -5.08 -1.25 -1.96
N LEU A 86 -3.92 -1.86 -2.19
CA LEU A 86 -3.80 -3.11 -2.93
C LEU A 86 -4.34 -4.31 -2.14
N SER A 87 -4.03 -4.41 -0.84
CA SER A 87 -4.62 -5.44 0.03
C SER A 87 -6.13 -5.36 0.07
N ARG A 88 -6.71 -4.14 0.08
CA ARG A 88 -8.16 -3.96 -0.01
C ARG A 88 -8.72 -4.40 -1.37
N LEU A 89 -8.00 -4.16 -2.46
CA LEU A 89 -8.39 -4.65 -3.78
C LEU A 89 -8.42 -6.18 -3.81
N TYR A 90 -7.39 -6.85 -3.29
CA TYR A 90 -7.34 -8.31 -3.20
C TYR A 90 -8.51 -8.89 -2.40
N ALA A 91 -8.84 -8.30 -1.25
CA ALA A 91 -10.00 -8.76 -0.47
C ALA A 91 -11.32 -8.58 -1.24
N ARG A 92 -11.50 -7.44 -1.92
CA ARG A 92 -12.73 -7.14 -2.69
C ARG A 92 -12.89 -7.98 -3.95
N TYR A 93 -11.79 -8.44 -4.54
CA TYR A 93 -11.81 -9.22 -5.77
C TYR A 93 -12.72 -10.46 -5.65
N LEU A 94 -12.78 -11.11 -4.49
CA LEU A 94 -13.65 -12.28 -4.25
C LEU A 94 -14.85 -11.95 -3.34
N GLY A 95 -15.37 -10.72 -3.43
CA GLY A 95 -16.55 -10.28 -2.66
C GLY A 95 -16.32 -10.06 -1.16
N GLY A 96 -15.06 -9.99 -0.74
CA GLY A 96 -14.64 -9.62 0.61
C GLY A 96 -14.46 -8.11 0.79
N ASN A 97 -13.78 -7.71 1.87
CA ASN A 97 -13.41 -6.32 2.12
C ASN A 97 -12.28 -6.21 3.16
N LEU A 98 -11.61 -5.07 3.21
CA LEU A 98 -10.63 -4.73 4.25
C LEU A 98 -11.04 -3.38 4.87
N LYS A 99 -11.20 -3.36 6.20
CA LYS A 99 -11.49 -2.16 6.99
C LYS A 99 -10.36 -1.89 7.97
N LEU A 100 -10.07 -0.62 8.20
CA LEU A 100 -9.05 -0.17 9.12
C LEU A 100 -9.72 0.68 10.22
N HIS A 101 -9.47 0.32 11.47
CA HIS A 101 -9.92 1.01 12.65
C HIS A 101 -8.69 1.42 13.45
N SER A 102 -8.52 2.71 13.71
CA SER A 102 -7.36 3.19 14.45
C SER A 102 -7.79 4.10 15.58
N ILE A 103 -7.08 4.00 16.69
CA ILE A 103 -7.27 4.82 17.88
C ILE A 103 -5.95 5.52 18.12
N GLU A 104 -5.96 6.84 17.94
CA GLU A 104 -4.80 7.70 18.18
C GLU A 104 -4.33 7.59 19.65
N GLY A 105 -3.03 7.45 19.82
CA GLY A 105 -2.38 7.19 21.10
C GLY A 105 -2.39 5.72 21.55
N VAL A 106 -3.09 4.81 20.85
CA VAL A 106 -3.19 3.39 21.24
C VAL A 106 -2.63 2.46 20.17
N GLY A 107 -3.28 2.39 19.01
CA GLY A 107 -2.96 1.37 18.01
C GLY A 107 -3.97 1.27 16.88
N THR A 108 -3.76 0.32 15.99
CA THR A 108 -4.57 0.09 14.80
C THR A 108 -5.01 -1.37 14.70
N SER A 109 -6.28 -1.58 14.41
CA SER A 109 -6.86 -2.86 14.03
C SER A 109 -7.27 -2.87 12.57
N VAL A 110 -6.89 -3.92 11.85
CA VAL A 110 -7.31 -4.20 10.48
C VAL A 110 -8.22 -5.42 10.50
N LEU A 111 -9.42 -5.27 9.93
CA LEU A 111 -10.38 -6.36 9.75
C LEU A 111 -10.47 -6.73 8.28
N ILE A 112 -10.22 -8.00 7.98
CA ILE A 112 -10.33 -8.58 6.64
C ILE A 112 -11.51 -9.53 6.64
N TYR A 113 -12.46 -9.27 5.76
CA TYR A 113 -13.66 -10.08 5.55
C TYR A 113 -13.52 -10.81 4.23
N LEU A 114 -13.74 -12.12 4.23
CA LEU A 114 -13.78 -12.96 3.03
C LEU A 114 -15.05 -13.81 3.03
N LYS A 115 -15.41 -14.31 1.85
CA LYS A 115 -16.47 -15.29 1.70
C LYS A 115 -16.02 -16.61 2.31
N ARG A 116 -16.84 -17.19 3.18
CA ARG A 116 -16.54 -18.48 3.82
C ARG A 116 -16.68 -19.66 2.86
N GLN A 117 -17.60 -19.57 1.90
CA GLN A 117 -17.86 -20.61 0.91
C GLN A 117 -17.35 -20.15 -0.47
N SER A 118 -16.69 -21.04 -1.19
CA SER A 118 -16.16 -20.75 -2.53
C SER A 118 -17.24 -20.40 -3.53
N GLN A 119 -18.43 -21.00 -3.41
CA GLN A 119 -19.59 -20.70 -4.26
C GLN A 119 -20.08 -19.25 -4.14
N ASP A 120 -19.79 -18.55 -3.05
CA ASP A 120 -20.17 -17.15 -2.86
C ASP A 120 -19.03 -16.18 -3.25
N ALA A 121 -17.85 -16.71 -3.56
CA ALA A 121 -16.59 -15.99 -3.80
C ALA A 121 -16.40 -15.67 -5.28
N TYR A 122 -17.33 -14.92 -5.87
CA TYR A 122 -17.26 -14.52 -7.27
C TYR A 122 -16.31 -13.35 -7.49
N GLU A 123 -15.69 -13.33 -8.68
CA GLU A 123 -14.80 -12.25 -9.10
C GLU A 123 -15.56 -10.93 -9.30
N LEU A 124 -15.05 -9.85 -8.70
CA LEU A 124 -15.53 -8.49 -8.91
C LEU A 124 -14.63 -7.79 -9.93
N ILE A 125 -15.07 -7.76 -11.18
CA ILE A 125 -14.35 -7.15 -12.30
C ILE A 125 -14.94 -5.77 -12.63
N PRO A 126 -14.11 -4.74 -12.86
CA PRO A 126 -14.59 -3.46 -13.34
C PRO A 126 -15.18 -3.59 -14.75
N LEU A 127 -16.40 -3.08 -14.94
CA LEU A 127 -17.06 -3.03 -16.24
C LEU A 127 -17.06 -1.59 -16.76
N PHE A 128 -16.53 -1.39 -17.97
CA PHE A 128 -16.66 -0.12 -18.66
C PHE A 128 -18.03 -0.03 -19.32
N ASN A 129 -18.86 0.90 -18.84
CA ASN A 129 -20.20 1.17 -19.36
C ASN A 129 -20.46 2.69 -19.35
N HIS A 130 -21.66 3.11 -19.74
CA HIS A 130 -22.04 4.52 -19.75
C HIS A 130 -21.87 5.19 -18.38
N THR A 131 -22.21 4.51 -17.28
CA THR A 131 -22.02 5.02 -15.91
C THR A 131 -20.54 5.23 -15.57
N SER A 132 -19.70 4.23 -15.85
CA SER A 132 -18.25 4.32 -15.65
C SER A 132 -17.63 5.43 -16.51
N LYS A 133 -18.11 5.64 -17.75
CA LYS A 133 -17.68 6.72 -18.64
C LYS A 133 -18.01 8.10 -18.06
N SER A 134 -19.25 8.32 -17.62
CA SER A 134 -19.68 9.60 -17.03
C SER A 134 -18.89 9.97 -15.77
N PHE A 135 -18.44 8.98 -14.99
CA PHE A 135 -17.56 9.24 -13.83
C PHE A 135 -16.27 9.98 -14.23
N TYR A 136 -15.66 9.61 -15.36
CA TYR A 136 -14.45 10.28 -15.86
C TYR A 136 -14.76 11.62 -16.54
N GLU A 137 -15.87 11.72 -17.28
CA GLU A 137 -16.27 12.97 -17.94
C GLU A 137 -16.60 14.08 -16.93
N ASN A 138 -17.30 13.75 -15.84
CA ASN A 138 -17.66 14.69 -14.79
C ASN A 138 -16.44 15.17 -13.97
N SER A 139 -15.32 14.47 -14.02
CA SER A 139 -14.11 14.82 -13.27
C SER A 139 -13.26 15.92 -13.92
N ILE A 140 -13.63 16.34 -15.14
CA ILE A 140 -12.91 17.33 -15.94
C ILE A 140 -13.54 18.74 -15.82
N GLN A 141 -14.75 18.86 -15.24
CA GLN A 141 -15.39 20.15 -14.92
C GLN A 141 -14.99 20.64 -13.53
#